data_AF-A0A7D7QKU8-F1
#
_entry.id   AF-A0A7D7QKU8-F1
#
_cell.length_a   1.000
_cell.length_b   1.000
_cell.length_c   1.000
_cell.angle_alpha   90.00
_cell.angle_beta   90.00
_cell.angle_gamma   90.00
#
_symmetry.space_group_name_H-M   'P 1'
#
loop_
_entity.id
_entity.type
_entity.pdbx_description
1 polymer ?
#
loop_
_entity_poly.entity_id
_entity_poly.type
_entity_poly.pdbx_seq_one_letter_code
_entity_poly.pdbx_strand_id
1 'polypeptide(L)'
;MAKLKTLTERIRSWAHGTGKYATAEFKWFTEEGFKCEVLPVKGGGWIKGRFRFRLEFVPDEPEVIQPTDPKSPLADLRSHLDV
;
A
#
# COMPACT_ATOMS: atom_id res chain seq x y z
N MET A 1 16.53 7.10 0.11
CA MET A 1 15.37 6.20 -0.02
C MET A 1 15.02 5.62 1.34
N ALA A 2 13.80 5.85 1.82
CA ALA A 2 13.32 5.22 3.06
C ALA A 2 12.85 3.79 2.74
N LYS A 3 13.32 2.80 3.49
CA LYS A 3 12.94 1.39 3.31
C LYS A 3 11.58 1.13 3.96
N LEU A 4 10.74 0.30 3.35
CA LEU A 4 9.39 -0.04 3.84
C LEU A 4 9.40 -0.48 5.32
N LYS A 5 10.41 -1.27 5.72
CA LYS A 5 10.61 -1.69 7.12
C LYS A 5 10.71 -0.49 8.08
N THR A 6 11.44 0.55 7.69
CA THR A 6 11.59 1.79 8.47
C THR A 6 10.30 2.60 8.54
N LEU A 7 9.46 2.57 7.49
CA LEU A 7 8.14 3.20 7.50
C LEU A 7 7.21 2.47 8.48
N THR A 8 7.13 1.15 8.40
CA THR A 8 6.32 0.32 9.31
C THR A 8 6.77 0.50 10.76
N GLU A 9 8.08 0.51 11.01
CA GLU A 9 8.66 0.76 12.33
C GLU A 9 8.33 2.16 12.86
N ARG A 10 8.35 3.19 11.99
CA ARG A 10 7.98 4.56 12.39
C ARG A 10 6.49 4.73 12.65
N ILE A 11 5.62 4.11 11.85
CA ILE A 11 4.18 4.13 12.07
C ILE A 11 3.84 3.42 13.38
N ARG A 12 4.47 2.27 13.62
CA ARG A 12 4.34 1.54 14.89
C ARG A 12 4.89 2.35 16.07
N SER A 13 6.07 2.96 15.93
CA SER A 13 6.65 3.82 16.96
C SER A 13 5.82 5.08 17.21
N TRP A 14 5.16 5.64 16.21
CA TRP A 14 4.23 6.76 16.37
C TRP A 14 2.98 6.33 17.13
N ALA A 15 2.40 5.17 16.77
CA ALA A 15 1.28 4.58 17.51
C ALA A 15 1.64 4.25 18.98
N HIS A 16 2.89 3.93 19.28
CA HIS A 16 3.36 3.68 20.65
C HIS A 16 3.94 4.93 21.36
N GLY A 17 4.31 5.97 20.62
CA GLY A 17 5.28 7.00 21.03
C GLY A 17 4.71 8.16 21.84
N THR A 18 3.40 8.21 22.06
CA THR A 18 2.76 9.24 22.89
C THR A 18 1.91 8.62 24.00
N GLY A 19 2.44 7.61 24.69
CA GLY A 19 2.28 7.45 26.14
C GLY A 19 0.90 7.26 26.76
N LYS A 20 -0.21 6.98 26.06
CA LYS A 20 -1.53 6.78 26.73
C LYS A 20 -2.46 5.67 26.24
N TYR A 21 -2.14 4.94 25.17
CA TYR A 21 -3.10 3.97 24.64
C TYR A 21 -2.54 2.56 24.66
N ALA A 22 -2.79 1.89 25.77
CA ALA A 22 -2.65 0.46 25.86
C ALA A 22 -3.68 -0.22 24.92
N THR A 23 -3.15 -1.12 24.09
CA THR A 23 -3.80 -2.34 23.55
C THR A 23 -4.96 -2.25 22.55
N ALA A 24 -5.77 -1.18 22.48
CA ALA A 24 -6.93 -1.12 21.58
C ALA A 24 -6.66 -0.50 20.19
N GLU A 25 -5.76 0.48 20.13
CA GLU A 25 -5.57 1.36 18.97
C GLU A 25 -4.64 0.81 17.89
N PHE A 26 -3.98 -0.32 18.14
CA PHE A 26 -3.20 -0.99 17.10
C PHE A 26 -4.07 -1.73 16.08
N LYS A 27 -5.28 -2.15 16.48
CA LYS A 27 -6.18 -2.95 15.61
C LYS A 27 -6.60 -2.23 14.34
N TRP A 28 -6.52 -0.90 14.33
CA TRP A 28 -6.78 -0.08 13.16
C TRP A 28 -5.78 -0.37 12.03
N PHE A 29 -4.57 -0.81 12.35
CA PHE A 29 -3.50 -1.13 11.39
C PHE A 29 -3.33 -2.64 11.17
N THR A 30 -4.23 -3.46 11.68
CA THR A 30 -4.23 -4.92 11.44
C THR A 30 -5.41 -5.32 10.56
N GLU A 31 -5.34 -6.53 10.02
CA GLU A 31 -6.45 -7.12 9.24
C GLU A 31 -7.74 -7.24 10.06
N GLU A 32 -7.64 -7.37 11.39
CA GLU A 32 -8.78 -7.47 12.31
C GLU A 32 -9.65 -6.20 12.27
N GLY A 33 -9.03 -5.02 12.13
CA GLY A 33 -9.70 -3.73 12.23
C GLY A 33 -10.24 -3.44 13.63
N PHE A 34 -10.72 -2.21 13.84
CA PHE A 34 -11.33 -1.79 15.09
C PHE A 34 -12.85 -1.75 14.96
N LYS A 35 -13.59 -2.39 15.89
CA LYS A 35 -15.06 -2.35 15.92
C LYS A 35 -15.54 -0.97 16.34
N CYS A 36 -16.34 -0.32 15.52
CA CYS A 36 -16.86 1.02 15.79
C CYS A 36 -18.18 1.28 15.05
N GLU A 37 -18.73 2.47 15.29
CA GLU A 37 -19.86 3.02 14.54
C GLU A 37 -19.40 4.27 13.79
N VAL A 38 -19.90 4.46 12.57
CA VAL A 38 -19.63 5.66 11.75
C VAL A 38 -20.94 6.37 11.45
N LEU A 39 -20.98 7.68 11.66
CA LEU A 39 -22.09 8.54 11.27
C LEU A 39 -21.77 9.20 9.92
N PRO A 40 -22.52 8.89 8.84
CA PRO A 40 -22.30 9.55 7.56
C PRO A 40 -22.63 11.04 7.63
N VAL A 41 -21.85 11.86 6.91
CA VAL A 41 -22.06 13.32 6.84
C VAL A 41 -23.45 13.67 6.30
N LYS A 42 -24.02 12.83 5.44
CA LYS A 42 -25.37 13.01 4.86
C LYS A 42 -26.50 12.60 5.81
N GLY A 43 -26.20 12.23 7.06
CA GLY A 43 -27.16 11.65 8.00
C GLY A 43 -27.44 10.16 7.71
N GLY A 44 -28.54 9.64 8.24
CA GLY A 44 -28.91 8.22 8.11
C GLY A 44 -28.60 7.34 9.32
N GLY A 45 -28.12 7.94 10.41
CA GLY A 45 -27.86 7.25 11.69
C GLY A 45 -26.46 6.61 11.78
N TRP A 46 -26.18 6.00 12.93
CA TRP A 46 -24.92 5.32 13.20
C TRP A 46 -24.86 3.96 12.51
N ILE A 47 -23.78 3.70 11.78
CA ILE A 47 -23.55 2.45 11.06
C ILE A 47 -22.49 1.64 11.80
N LYS A 48 -22.87 0.48 12.33
CA LYS A 48 -21.96 -0.48 12.98
C LYS A 48 -21.07 -1.16 11.96
N GLY A 49 -19.78 -1.28 12.27
CA GLY A 49 -18.83 -1.95 11.42
C GLY A 49 -17.45 -2.10 12.03
N ARG A 50 -16.46 -2.27 11.14
CA ARG A 50 -15.03 -2.28 11.49
C ARG A 50 -14.30 -1.29 10.61
N PHE A 51 -13.43 -0.49 11.22
CA PHE A 51 -12.57 0.46 10.53
C PHE A 51 -11.12 -0.03 10.55
N ARG A 52 -10.42 0.07 9.40
CA ARG A 52 -9.00 -0.28 9.29
C ARG A 52 -8.29 0.62 8.28
N PHE A 53 -7.02 0.92 8.54
CA PHE A 53 -6.08 1.54 7.63
C PHE A 53 -5.29 0.45 6.91
N ARG A 54 -5.30 0.48 5.57
CA ARG A 54 -4.48 -0.40 4.74
C ARG A 54 -3.36 0.43 4.13
N LEU A 55 -2.12 0.02 4.39
CA LEU A 55 -0.91 0.62 3.82
C LEU A 55 -0.29 -0.41 2.89
N GLU A 56 -0.12 -0.05 1.63
CA GLU A 56 0.41 -0.94 0.61
C GLU A 56 1.63 -0.32 -0.06
N PHE A 57 2.61 -1.16 -0.36
CA PHE A 57 3.67 -0.79 -1.28
C PHE A 57 3.23 -1.19 -2.68
N VAL A 58 3.02 -0.18 -3.53
CA VAL A 58 2.74 -0.38 -4.95
C VAL A 58 4.04 -0.09 -5.68
N PRO A 59 4.75 -1.10 -6.22
CA PRO A 59 5.93 -0.85 -7.03
C PRO A 59 5.50 -0.14 -8.32
N ASP A 60 6.34 0.77 -8.80
CA ASP A 60 6.17 1.33 -10.13
C ASP A 60 6.22 0.22 -11.17
N GLU A 61 5.43 0.35 -12.24
CA GLU A 61 5.57 -0.53 -13.40
C GLU A 61 7.02 -0.45 -13.90
N PRO A 62 7.66 -1.59 -14.18
CA PRO A 62 9.04 -1.56 -14.67
C PRO A 62 9.07 -0.72 -15.94
N GLU A 63 9.97 0.25 -16.00
CA GLU A 63 10.22 0.99 -17.24
C GLU A 63 10.45 -0.04 -18.34
N VAL A 64 9.60 -0.01 -19.37
CA VAL A 64 9.75 -0.88 -20.53
C VAL A 64 11.09 -0.52 -21.12
N ILE A 65 12.09 -1.38 -20.90
CA ILE A 65 13.37 -1.30 -21.57
C ILE A 65 13.04 -1.57 -23.04
N GLN A 66 12.76 -0.52 -23.80
CA GLN A 66 12.71 -0.62 -25.24
C GLN A 66 14.09 -1.13 -25.66
N PRO A 67 14.17 -2.29 -26.35
CA PRO A 67 15.44 -2.76 -26.85
C PRO A 67 15.87 -1.83 -27.99
N THR A 68 16.48 -0.69 -27.66
CA THR A 68 17.19 0.18 -28.60
C THR A 68 18.61 -0.31 -28.86
N ASP A 69 18.94 -1.55 -28.47
CA ASP A 69 20.24 -2.14 -28.71
C ASP A 69 20.22 -2.92 -30.04
N PRO A 70 20.74 -2.34 -31.14
CA PRO A 70 20.76 -2.99 -32.45
C PRO A 70 21.63 -4.26 -32.48
N LYS A 71 22.34 -4.59 -31.38
CA LYS A 71 23.13 -5.82 -31.23
C LYS A 71 22.42 -6.93 -30.46
N SER A 72 21.12 -6.81 -30.19
CA SER A 72 20.37 -7.91 -29.59
C SER A 72 20.39 -9.13 -30.53
N PRO A 73 20.82 -10.33 -30.09
CA PRO A 73 20.80 -11.54 -30.92
C PRO A 73 19.39 -11.92 -31.42
N LEU A 74 18.35 -11.33 -30.82
CA LEU A 74 16.95 -11.54 -31.15
C LEU A 74 16.36 -10.36 -31.94
N ALA A 75 17.18 -9.39 -32.38
CA ALA A 75 16.73 -8.27 -33.19
C ALA A 75 16.16 -8.74 -34.54
N ASP A 76 16.86 -9.67 -35.20
CA ASP A 76 16.48 -10.23 -36.51
C ASP A 76 15.13 -10.94 -36.49
N LEU A 77 14.75 -11.55 -35.36
CA LEU A 77 13.46 -12.23 -35.23
C LEU A 77 12.30 -11.24 -35.09
N ARG A 78 12.53 -10.06 -34.52
CA ARG A 78 11.49 -9.04 -34.31
C ARG A 78 11.15 -8.32 -35.62
N SER A 79 12.12 -8.11 -36.51
CA SER A 79 11.86 -7.51 -37.83
C SER A 79 10.96 -8.35 -38.74
N HIS A 80 10.75 -9.63 -38.43
CA HIS A 80 9.88 -10.52 -39.20
C HIS A 80 8.45 -10.66 -38.64
N LEU A 81 8.13 -10.00 -37.53
CA LEU A 81 6.81 -10.08 -36.88
C LEU A 81 5.90 -8.90 -37.21
N ASP A 82 6.41 -7.85 -37.86
CA ASP A 82 5.58 -6.75 -38.40
C ASP A 82 4.92 -7.19 -39.73
N VAL A 83 3.76 -7.84 -39.62
CA VAL A 83 2.78 -8.06 -40.71
C VAL A 83 1.43 -7.49 -40.29
#